data_AF-A1U7R5-F1
#
_entry.id   AF-A1U7R5-F1
#
_cell.length_a   1.000
_cell.length_b   1.000
_cell.length_c   1.000
_cell.angle_alpha   90.00
_cell.angle_beta   90.00
_cell.angle_gamma   90.00
#
_symmetry.space_group_name_H-M   'P 1'
#
loop_
_entity.id
_entity.type
_entity.pdbx_description
1 polymer ?
#
loop_
_entity_poly.entity_id
_entity_poly.type
_entity_poly.pdbx_seq_one_letter_code
_entity_poly.pdbx_strand_id
1 'polypeptide(L)'
;MPLVRNVAISAVLLANLSLNPANAADDNLNAWVTACNLQESVTIRAGEVSAVELRKGMITLNRFGHLESISALPTNESCLSFLASGHMDMPVIVMFAGMSVEAKRRHPTVVARLRRHYEREHHADRLTQANILLYPAMGTGADSPETIRHINRGVLAGARDHQGAYAATTGTVCTISIPEMPFAEQSQLEQPYAWSMLGKNDREYLKRNSDSIVFWHEVAHCNTDQSAEYLATQGKGDQQLTDWNENQEQARQACADPGLLEQWSSTMESRRLTATRPEDLATGEIDPTAMNQMIHFELLKESVADQVGTLISQKRREKRIAGCASKTYVSHPWYRYRLASSVREPDARYMTWISPWLSNLPEPSIHQVLRDSHRGLMLEAKDSLPKPLWMELNHSRSSRPDQHRITDPAGPADSSRASAWKAWISEQLDRSKGEIDLGKN
;
A
#
# COMPACT_ATOMS: atom_id res chain seq x y z
N MET A 1 59.44 -26.21 -14.78
CA MET A 1 58.14 -26.02 -15.47
C MET A 1 57.07 -25.78 -14.42
N PRO A 2 56.62 -24.53 -14.24
CA PRO A 2 55.53 -24.18 -13.33
C PRO A 2 54.18 -24.23 -14.07
N LEU A 3 53.13 -24.60 -13.35
CA LEU A 3 51.74 -24.33 -13.76
C LEU A 3 51.06 -23.70 -12.55
N VAL A 4 51.23 -22.37 -12.46
CA VAL A 4 50.46 -21.50 -11.59
C VAL A 4 49.04 -21.46 -12.14
N ARG A 5 48.09 -22.08 -11.44
CA ARG A 5 46.67 -21.91 -11.70
C ARG A 5 46.26 -20.52 -11.22
N ASN A 6 45.97 -19.65 -12.17
CA ASN A 6 45.24 -18.41 -11.98
C ASN A 6 43.86 -18.72 -11.38
N VAL A 7 43.74 -18.61 -10.07
CA VAL A 7 42.45 -18.36 -9.42
C VAL A 7 42.27 -16.85 -9.48
N ALA A 8 41.62 -16.37 -10.53
CA ALA A 8 41.03 -15.04 -10.54
C ALA A 8 39.89 -15.05 -9.52
N ILE A 9 40.24 -14.86 -8.25
CA ILE A 9 39.32 -14.39 -7.23
C ILE A 9 38.93 -12.99 -7.73
N SER A 10 37.78 -12.93 -8.41
CA SER A 10 37.09 -11.67 -8.62
C SER A 10 36.79 -11.14 -7.21
N ALA A 11 37.65 -10.22 -6.76
CA ALA A 11 37.38 -9.39 -5.63
C ALA A 11 36.07 -8.66 -5.95
N VAL A 12 34.97 -9.22 -5.47
CA VAL A 12 33.75 -8.48 -5.15
C VAL A 12 34.21 -7.45 -4.12
N LEU A 13 34.75 -6.34 -4.61
CA LEU A 13 34.83 -5.11 -3.86
C LEU A 13 33.38 -4.79 -3.52
N LEU A 14 32.95 -5.22 -2.33
CA LEU A 14 31.99 -4.52 -1.50
C LEU A 14 32.59 -3.15 -1.17
N ALA A 15 32.76 -2.33 -2.20
CA ALA A 15 32.90 -0.91 -2.03
C ALA A 15 31.54 -0.45 -1.56
N ASN A 16 31.44 -0.17 -0.25
CA ASN A 16 30.57 0.87 0.25
C ASN A 16 30.95 2.16 -0.49
N LEU A 17 30.49 2.29 -1.74
CA LEU A 17 30.52 3.54 -2.45
C LEU A 17 29.53 4.42 -1.70
N SER A 18 30.05 5.23 -0.78
CA SER A 18 29.35 6.41 -0.29
C SER A 18 29.15 7.32 -1.49
N LEU A 19 28.10 7.06 -2.28
CA LEU A 19 27.69 7.91 -3.38
C LEU A 19 27.21 9.21 -2.76
N ASN A 20 28.06 10.24 -2.79
CA ASN A 20 27.64 11.58 -2.42
C ASN A 20 26.53 12.01 -3.40
N PRO A 21 25.37 12.49 -2.91
CA PRO A 21 24.25 12.93 -3.76
C PRO A 21 24.56 14.25 -4.50
N ALA A 22 25.81 14.73 -4.47
CA ALA A 22 26.18 16.02 -4.99
C ALA A 22 26.10 16.03 -6.53
N ASN A 23 24.99 16.59 -7.00
CA ASN A 23 24.62 16.93 -8.37
C ASN A 23 24.12 15.80 -9.26
N ALA A 24 22.98 16.07 -9.91
CA ALA A 24 22.42 15.36 -11.06
C ALA A 24 23.28 15.52 -12.34
N ALA A 25 24.61 15.59 -12.18
CA ALA A 25 25.56 15.54 -13.28
C ALA A 25 25.56 14.13 -13.88
N ASP A 26 25.71 14.03 -15.20
CA ASP A 26 25.48 12.78 -15.96
C ASP A 26 26.32 11.59 -15.47
N ASP A 27 27.55 11.82 -14.99
CA ASP A 27 28.44 10.75 -14.50
C ASP A 27 28.00 10.18 -13.13
N ASN A 28 27.44 11.01 -12.24
CA ASN A 28 26.94 10.56 -10.93
C ASN A 28 25.60 9.81 -11.09
N LEU A 29 24.78 10.22 -12.04
CA LEU A 29 23.48 9.61 -12.32
C LEU A 29 23.61 8.15 -12.79
N ASN A 30 24.55 7.85 -13.69
CA ASN A 30 24.78 6.49 -14.18
C ASN A 30 25.32 5.54 -13.09
N ALA A 31 26.13 6.06 -12.16
CA ALA A 31 26.58 5.32 -10.99
C ALA A 31 25.40 4.94 -10.08
N TRP A 32 24.47 5.88 -9.85
CA TRP A 32 23.24 5.63 -9.12
C TRP A 32 22.31 4.64 -9.82
N VAL A 33 22.12 4.74 -11.15
CA VAL A 33 21.35 3.74 -11.93
C VAL A 33 21.91 2.34 -11.70
N THR A 34 23.22 2.19 -11.82
CA THR A 34 23.90 0.91 -11.61
C THR A 34 23.70 0.42 -10.18
N ALA A 35 23.92 1.29 -9.19
CA ALA A 35 23.74 0.95 -7.78
C ALA A 35 22.30 0.52 -7.47
N CYS A 36 21.29 1.23 -7.97
CA CYS A 36 19.89 0.89 -7.78
C CYS A 36 19.51 -0.45 -8.42
N ASN A 37 19.96 -0.71 -9.65
CA ASN A 37 19.67 -1.96 -10.35
C ASN A 37 20.41 -3.17 -9.76
N LEU A 38 21.50 -2.96 -9.02
CA LEU A 38 22.18 -4.02 -8.25
C LEU A 38 21.43 -4.40 -6.95
N GLN A 39 20.51 -3.56 -6.47
CA GLN A 39 19.75 -3.84 -5.24
C GLN A 39 18.49 -4.65 -5.57
N GLU A 40 18.45 -5.92 -5.15
CA GLU A 40 17.27 -6.78 -5.30
C GLU A 40 16.02 -6.16 -4.65
N SER A 41 16.17 -5.56 -3.47
CA SER A 41 15.06 -4.91 -2.76
C SER A 41 14.45 -3.73 -3.55
N VAL A 42 15.22 -3.09 -4.44
CA VAL A 42 14.77 -2.03 -5.35
C VAL A 42 14.12 -2.63 -6.59
N THR A 43 14.82 -3.54 -7.29
CA THR A 43 14.33 -4.12 -8.56
C THR A 43 13.07 -4.97 -8.38
N ILE A 44 12.92 -5.65 -7.24
CA ILE A 44 11.67 -6.35 -6.92
C ILE A 44 10.49 -5.38 -6.81
N ARG A 45 10.69 -4.17 -6.27
CA ARG A 45 9.61 -3.22 -6.00
C ARG A 45 9.33 -2.27 -7.18
N ALA A 46 10.39 -1.73 -7.76
CA ALA A 46 10.31 -0.68 -8.78
C ALA A 46 10.72 -1.14 -10.19
N GLY A 47 11.10 -2.41 -10.38
CA GLY A 47 11.58 -2.88 -11.68
C GLY A 47 12.95 -2.32 -12.04
N GLU A 48 13.29 -2.36 -13.33
CA GLU A 48 14.50 -1.73 -13.83
C GLU A 48 14.41 -0.20 -13.70
N VAL A 49 15.49 0.40 -13.22
CA VAL A 49 15.60 1.82 -12.93
C VAL A 49 16.32 2.52 -14.08
N SER A 50 15.70 3.57 -14.61
CA SER A 50 16.31 4.42 -15.64
C SER A 50 16.91 5.71 -15.08
N ALA A 51 17.87 6.29 -15.82
CA ALA A 51 18.46 7.58 -15.49
C ALA A 51 17.43 8.72 -15.44
N VAL A 52 16.41 8.67 -16.31
CA VAL A 52 15.36 9.71 -16.40
C VAL A 52 14.55 9.76 -15.11
N GLU A 53 14.15 8.61 -14.58
CA GLU A 53 13.34 8.52 -13.35
C GLU A 53 14.12 8.97 -12.14
N LEU A 54 15.37 8.51 -12.00
CA LEU A 54 16.24 8.93 -10.90
C LEU A 54 16.49 10.44 -10.95
N ARG A 55 16.77 11.00 -12.13
CA ARG A 55 16.95 12.44 -12.31
C ARG A 55 15.72 13.22 -11.86
N LYS A 56 14.52 12.80 -12.28
CA LYS A 56 13.26 13.44 -11.87
C LYS A 56 13.13 13.44 -10.34
N GLY A 57 13.39 12.29 -9.71
CA GLY A 57 13.39 12.15 -8.25
C GLY A 57 14.37 13.06 -7.52
N MET A 58 15.63 13.07 -7.95
CA MET A 58 16.67 13.91 -7.36
C MET A 58 16.34 15.40 -7.51
N ILE A 59 15.80 15.82 -8.65
CA ILE A 59 15.35 17.22 -8.86
C ILE A 59 14.22 17.57 -7.89
N THR A 60 13.21 16.71 -7.75
CA THR A 60 12.12 16.92 -6.81
C THR A 60 12.66 17.07 -5.39
N LEU A 61 13.45 16.11 -4.91
CA LEU A 61 14.01 16.15 -3.55
C LEU A 61 14.92 17.37 -3.32
N ASN A 62 15.71 17.76 -4.32
CA ASN A 62 16.54 18.96 -4.25
C ASN A 62 15.69 20.23 -4.15
N ARG A 63 14.64 20.35 -4.99
CA ARG A 63 13.72 21.49 -4.99
C ARG A 63 13.07 21.73 -3.63
N PHE A 64 12.79 20.66 -2.88
CA PHE A 64 12.18 20.72 -1.56
C PHE A 64 13.19 20.63 -0.40
N GLY A 65 14.50 20.63 -0.67
CA GLY A 65 15.54 20.66 0.37
C GLY A 65 15.73 19.33 1.13
N HIS A 66 15.30 18.20 0.57
CA HIS A 66 15.39 16.88 1.21
C HIS A 66 16.48 15.97 0.62
N LEU A 67 17.20 16.41 -0.41
CA LEU A 67 18.21 15.58 -1.08
C LEU A 67 19.33 15.12 -0.12
N GLU A 68 19.78 15.99 0.78
CA GLU A 68 20.80 15.65 1.77
C GLU A 68 20.30 14.60 2.78
N SER A 69 19.05 14.72 3.24
CA SER A 69 18.43 13.75 4.15
C SER A 69 18.38 12.34 3.54
N ILE A 70 18.15 12.23 2.23
CA ILE A 70 18.13 10.94 1.51
C ILE A 70 19.52 10.30 1.44
N SER A 71 20.60 11.08 1.46
CA SER A 71 21.96 10.54 1.37
C SER A 71 22.47 9.89 2.64
N ALA A 72 21.82 10.17 3.77
CA ALA A 72 22.07 9.46 5.02
C ALA A 72 21.37 8.09 5.08
N LEU A 73 20.49 7.80 4.11
CA LEU A 73 19.80 6.52 4.03
C LEU A 73 20.65 5.45 3.33
N PRO A 74 20.42 4.15 3.62
CA PRO A 74 20.95 3.06 2.82
C PRO A 74 20.56 3.19 1.34
N THR A 75 21.45 2.74 0.45
CA THR A 75 21.31 2.87 -1.02
C THR A 75 19.95 2.43 -1.54
N ASN A 76 19.41 1.32 -1.05
CA ASN A 76 18.10 0.82 -1.47
C ASN A 76 16.94 1.76 -1.11
N GLU A 77 16.95 2.34 0.09
CA GLU A 77 15.99 3.35 0.53
C GLU A 77 16.13 4.65 -0.26
N SER A 78 17.37 5.09 -0.51
CA SER A 78 17.62 6.27 -1.34
C SER A 78 17.10 6.07 -2.76
N CYS A 79 17.38 4.93 -3.39
CA CYS A 79 16.89 4.58 -4.72
C CYS A 79 15.36 4.60 -4.79
N LEU A 80 14.68 3.95 -3.83
CA LEU A 80 13.21 3.95 -3.78
C LEU A 80 12.64 5.36 -3.53
N SER A 81 13.31 6.17 -2.72
CA SER A 81 12.93 7.56 -2.45
C SER A 81 13.04 8.43 -3.70
N PHE A 82 14.11 8.28 -4.50
CA PHE A 82 14.24 8.97 -5.79
C PHE A 82 13.08 8.59 -6.73
N LEU A 83 12.82 7.29 -6.89
CA LEU A 83 11.78 6.79 -7.79
C LEU A 83 10.39 7.27 -7.37
N ALA A 84 10.07 7.16 -6.07
CA ALA A 84 8.79 7.61 -5.53
C ALA A 84 8.60 9.13 -5.67
N SER A 85 9.63 9.91 -5.34
CA SER A 85 9.58 11.37 -5.44
C SER A 85 9.43 11.86 -6.88
N GLY A 86 10.11 11.17 -7.82
CA GLY A 86 9.98 11.47 -9.24
C GLY A 86 8.58 11.12 -9.75
N HIS A 87 7.96 10.07 -9.23
CA HIS A 87 6.63 9.66 -9.67
C HIS A 87 5.52 10.56 -9.14
N MET A 88 5.61 11.00 -7.88
CA MET A 88 4.57 11.79 -7.19
C MET A 88 4.80 13.31 -7.22
N ASP A 89 5.84 13.79 -7.92
CA ASP A 89 6.20 15.21 -8.03
C ASP A 89 6.23 15.99 -6.69
N MET A 90 6.45 15.25 -5.59
CA MET A 90 6.60 15.72 -4.23
C MET A 90 7.72 14.93 -3.55
N PRO A 91 8.34 15.43 -2.48
CA PRO A 91 9.40 14.68 -1.82
C PRO A 91 8.77 13.50 -1.06
N VAL A 92 9.22 12.29 -1.42
CA VAL A 92 8.83 11.02 -0.82
C VAL A 92 10.08 10.34 -0.25
N ILE A 93 10.07 10.09 1.06
CA ILE A 93 11.14 9.41 1.78
C ILE A 93 10.69 7.98 2.08
N VAL A 94 11.43 7.00 1.57
CA VAL A 94 11.12 5.58 1.76
C VAL A 94 12.04 5.00 2.83
N MET A 95 11.46 4.33 3.83
CA MET A 95 12.21 3.71 4.92
C MET A 95 11.72 2.28 5.18
N PHE A 96 12.64 1.33 5.37
CA PHE A 96 12.26 -0.02 5.79
C PHE A 96 11.87 -0.06 7.27
N ALA A 97 10.69 -0.62 7.57
CA ALA A 97 10.16 -0.79 8.93
C ALA A 97 10.93 -1.82 9.79
N GLY A 98 11.89 -2.54 9.18
CA GLY A 98 12.63 -3.62 9.79
C GLY A 98 13.76 -3.15 10.72
N MET A 99 14.13 -4.02 11.66
CA MET A 99 15.36 -3.84 12.45
C MET A 99 16.61 -4.08 11.60
N SER A 100 17.66 -3.29 11.79
CA SER A 100 18.97 -3.58 11.20
C SER A 100 19.47 -4.98 11.57
N VAL A 101 20.26 -5.61 10.68
CA VAL A 101 20.86 -6.94 10.91
C VAL A 101 21.66 -6.97 12.21
N GLU A 102 22.35 -5.87 12.52
CA GLU A 102 23.10 -5.70 13.76
C GLU A 102 22.19 -5.70 14.99
N ALA A 103 21.07 -4.97 14.96
CA ALA A 103 20.09 -4.95 16.05
C ALA A 103 19.42 -6.32 16.25
N LYS A 104 19.12 -7.05 15.17
CA LYS A 104 18.60 -8.43 15.22
C LYS A 104 19.58 -9.40 15.88
N ARG A 105 20.89 -9.25 15.62
CA ARG A 105 21.95 -10.14 16.15
C ARG A 105 22.25 -9.94 17.64
N ARG A 106 22.05 -8.75 18.19
CA ARG A 106 22.38 -8.46 19.60
C ARG A 106 21.44 -9.15 20.60
N HIS A 107 20.17 -9.36 20.24
CA HIS A 107 19.17 -9.95 21.15
C HIS A 107 18.22 -10.94 20.45
N PRO A 108 18.73 -12.02 19.81
CA PRO A 108 17.93 -12.85 18.90
C PRO A 108 16.70 -13.47 19.57
N THR A 109 16.83 -13.98 20.79
CA THR A 109 15.72 -14.62 21.52
C THR A 109 14.65 -13.64 21.98
N VAL A 110 15.06 -12.43 22.39
CA VAL A 110 14.14 -11.38 22.86
C VAL A 110 13.44 -10.71 21.68
N VAL A 111 14.18 -10.44 20.60
CA VAL A 111 13.63 -9.96 19.32
C VAL A 111 12.64 -10.96 18.73
N ALA A 112 12.90 -12.27 18.80
CA ALA A 112 11.93 -13.26 18.35
C ALA A 112 10.60 -13.20 19.13
N ARG A 113 10.65 -12.98 20.46
CA ARG A 113 9.46 -12.93 21.32
C ARG A 113 8.70 -11.60 21.25
N LEU A 114 9.41 -10.48 21.07
CA LEU A 114 8.86 -9.12 21.14
C LEU A 114 9.07 -8.33 19.83
N ARG A 115 9.15 -9.04 18.70
CA ARG A 115 9.55 -8.52 17.38
C ARG A 115 8.93 -7.17 17.04
N ARG A 116 7.59 -7.08 17.07
CA ARG A 116 6.84 -5.86 16.72
C ARG A 116 7.18 -4.67 17.61
N HIS A 117 7.44 -4.91 18.89
CA HIS A 117 7.88 -3.84 19.80
C HIS A 117 9.23 -3.29 19.35
N TYR A 118 10.22 -4.14 19.10
CA TYR A 118 11.56 -3.69 18.70
C TYR A 118 11.62 -3.09 17.31
N GLU A 119 10.88 -3.65 16.33
CA GLU A 119 10.75 -3.05 14.99
C GLU A 119 10.19 -1.63 15.09
N ARG A 120 9.14 -1.43 15.88
CA ARG A 120 8.56 -0.10 16.13
C ARG A 120 9.55 0.87 16.78
N GLU A 121 10.22 0.45 17.85
CA GLU A 121 11.18 1.29 18.57
C GLU A 121 12.35 1.68 17.65
N HIS A 122 12.87 0.72 16.88
CA HIS A 122 13.93 0.99 15.91
C HIS A 122 13.46 1.93 14.79
N HIS A 123 12.25 1.75 14.28
CA HIS A 123 11.68 2.62 13.26
C HIS A 123 11.50 4.06 13.77
N ALA A 124 11.01 4.23 14.99
CA ALA A 124 10.93 5.54 15.63
C ALA A 124 12.31 6.21 15.79
N ASP A 125 13.34 5.44 16.15
CA ASP A 125 14.72 5.95 16.25
C ASP A 125 15.24 6.41 14.89
N ARG A 126 14.99 5.63 13.83
CA ARG A 126 15.43 5.98 12.47
C ARG A 126 14.71 7.22 11.94
N LEU A 127 13.39 7.33 12.15
CA LEU A 127 12.62 8.53 11.80
C LEU A 127 13.17 9.76 12.52
N THR A 128 13.52 9.61 13.80
CA THR A 128 14.12 10.68 14.61
C THR A 128 15.49 11.10 14.06
N GLN A 129 16.35 10.14 13.72
CA GLN A 129 17.67 10.42 13.13
C GLN A 129 17.55 11.13 11.77
N ALA A 130 16.51 10.82 11.00
CA ALA A 130 16.18 11.50 9.75
C ALA A 130 15.46 12.85 9.95
N ASN A 131 15.23 13.26 11.20
CA ASN A 131 14.44 14.46 11.56
C ASN A 131 13.02 14.46 10.96
N ILE A 132 12.39 13.28 10.90
CA ILE A 132 11.04 13.08 10.37
C ILE A 132 10.06 12.96 11.53
N LEU A 133 9.01 13.78 11.49
CA LEU A 133 7.89 13.72 12.42
C LEU A 133 6.64 13.28 11.65
N LEU A 134 6.14 12.07 11.90
CA LEU A 134 5.02 11.50 11.13
C LEU A 134 3.72 12.31 11.26
N TYR A 135 3.56 13.04 12.36
CA TYR A 135 2.40 13.89 12.63
C TYR A 135 2.87 15.27 13.13
N PRO A 136 3.11 16.23 12.22
CA PRO A 136 3.69 17.54 12.54
C PRO A 136 2.80 18.37 13.44
N ALA A 137 1.48 18.19 13.35
CA ALA A 137 0.49 18.90 14.17
C ALA A 137 0.65 18.62 15.68
N MET A 138 1.35 17.54 16.05
CA MET A 138 1.69 17.22 17.45
C MET A 138 3.03 17.81 17.89
N GLY A 139 3.80 18.39 16.95
CA GLY A 139 5.08 19.02 17.21
C GLY A 139 4.97 20.54 17.37
N THR A 140 5.97 21.13 18.01
CA THR A 140 6.05 22.58 18.22
C THR A 140 6.98 23.30 17.24
N GLY A 141 7.55 22.57 16.28
CA GLY A 141 8.42 23.09 15.21
C GLY A 141 9.90 23.23 15.61
N ALA A 142 10.24 23.05 16.90
CA ALA A 142 11.61 23.00 17.42
C ALA A 142 11.75 21.83 18.43
N ASP A 143 11.20 20.68 18.08
CA ASP A 143 11.18 19.54 18.98
C ASP A 143 12.57 18.90 19.12
N SER A 144 12.95 18.59 20.35
CA SER A 144 14.19 17.84 20.60
C SER A 144 14.12 16.45 19.94
N PRO A 145 15.26 15.81 19.60
CA PRO A 145 15.25 14.44 19.10
C PRO A 145 14.48 13.46 20.02
N GLU A 146 14.55 13.64 21.34
CA GLU A 146 13.80 12.82 22.29
C GLU A 146 12.29 13.02 22.17
N THR A 147 11.85 14.26 21.96
CA THR A 147 10.43 14.62 21.73
C THR A 147 9.93 14.02 20.42
N ILE A 148 10.67 14.19 19.32
CA ILE A 148 10.34 13.61 18.00
C ILE A 148 10.21 12.09 18.12
N ARG A 149 11.17 11.45 18.79
CA ARG A 149 11.13 10.01 19.07
C ARG A 149 9.89 9.61 19.83
N HIS A 150 9.54 10.32 20.90
CA HIS A 150 8.36 10.00 21.70
C HIS A 150 7.05 10.12 20.90
N ILE A 151 6.92 11.18 20.09
CA ILE A 151 5.75 11.36 19.21
C ILE A 151 5.66 10.24 18.18
N ASN A 152 6.76 9.94 17.47
CA ASN A 152 6.80 8.86 16.49
C ASN A 152 6.48 7.50 17.14
N ARG A 153 6.99 7.22 18.35
CA ARG A 153 6.63 6.01 19.11
C ARG A 153 5.13 5.94 19.39
N GLY A 154 4.53 7.05 19.82
CA GLY A 154 3.09 7.14 20.06
C GLY A 154 2.27 6.86 18.80
N VAL A 155 2.62 7.51 17.69
CA VAL A 155 1.97 7.33 16.38
C VAL A 155 2.06 5.87 15.89
N LEU A 156 3.26 5.27 15.96
CA LEU A 156 3.47 3.90 15.50
C LEU A 156 2.85 2.85 16.44
N ALA A 157 2.66 3.18 17.72
CA ALA A 157 1.98 2.30 18.67
C ALA A 157 0.44 2.40 18.57
N GLY A 158 -0.07 3.57 18.18
CA GLY A 158 -1.50 3.89 18.19
C GLY A 158 -2.29 3.39 16.98
N ALA A 159 -1.68 3.34 15.79
CA ALA A 159 -2.40 2.90 14.58
C ALA A 159 -2.08 1.43 14.25
N ARG A 160 -3.12 0.60 14.13
CA ARG A 160 -2.99 -0.74 13.53
C ARG A 160 -2.45 -0.64 12.10
N ASP A 161 -2.81 0.43 11.40
CA ASP A 161 -2.43 0.76 10.03
C ASP A 161 -0.89 0.98 9.89
N HIS A 162 -0.15 1.20 10.98
CA HIS A 162 1.32 1.35 10.96
C HIS A 162 2.11 0.05 11.30
N GLN A 163 1.42 -1.09 11.40
CA GLN A 163 2.09 -2.39 11.67
C GLN A 163 2.57 -3.10 10.40
N GLY A 164 2.28 -2.56 9.21
CA GLY A 164 2.69 -3.07 7.91
C GLY A 164 3.37 -2.00 7.05
N ALA A 165 3.06 -1.97 5.77
CA ALA A 165 3.40 -0.83 4.91
C ALA A 165 2.45 0.34 5.22
N TYR A 166 2.95 1.57 5.17
CA TYR A 166 2.11 2.77 5.32
C TYR A 166 2.75 3.98 4.64
N ALA A 167 1.94 4.98 4.35
CA ALA A 167 2.35 6.32 3.96
C ALA A 167 1.84 7.38 4.95
N ALA A 168 2.70 8.34 5.29
CA ALA A 168 2.38 9.46 6.17
C ALA A 168 2.81 10.77 5.51
N THR A 169 1.84 11.63 5.19
CA THR A 169 2.07 12.91 4.51
C THR A 169 2.02 14.08 5.51
N THR A 170 3.08 14.89 5.52
CA THR A 170 3.28 16.01 6.46
C THR A 170 3.12 17.39 5.80
N GLY A 171 2.32 17.47 4.74
CA GLY A 171 2.08 18.69 3.95
C GLY A 171 3.25 19.09 3.04
N THR A 172 4.49 18.93 3.49
CA THR A 172 5.70 19.24 2.70
C THR A 172 6.45 18.00 2.25
N VAL A 173 6.32 16.87 2.94
CA VAL A 173 6.98 15.61 2.60
C VAL A 173 6.08 14.42 2.90
N CYS A 174 6.21 13.35 2.12
CA CYS A 174 5.59 12.06 2.42
C CYS A 174 6.66 11.09 2.91
N THR A 175 6.39 10.37 3.99
CA THR A 175 7.22 9.26 4.44
C THR A 175 6.48 7.96 4.22
N ILE A 176 7.09 7.05 3.48
CA ILE A 176 6.59 5.70 3.27
C ILE A 176 7.43 4.76 4.11
N SER A 177 6.75 3.90 4.86
CA SER A 177 7.37 2.73 5.45
C SER A 177 6.98 1.49 4.68
N ILE A 178 7.99 0.67 4.36
CA ILE A 178 7.79 -0.63 3.72
C ILE A 178 8.38 -1.74 4.57
N PRO A 179 7.73 -2.91 4.68
CA PRO A 179 8.30 -4.08 5.31
C PRO A 179 9.58 -4.54 4.59
N GLU A 180 10.58 -4.94 5.35
CA GLU A 180 11.81 -5.57 4.82
C GLU A 180 11.52 -6.98 4.30
N MET A 181 10.64 -7.70 5.00
CA MET A 181 10.17 -9.03 4.61
C MET A 181 9.29 -8.94 3.35
N PRO A 182 9.44 -9.85 2.37
CA PRO A 182 8.55 -9.90 1.22
C PRO A 182 7.09 -10.04 1.64
N PHE A 183 6.19 -9.32 0.95
CA PHE A 183 4.77 -9.27 1.33
C PHE A 183 4.12 -10.65 1.42
N ALA A 184 4.45 -11.57 0.51
CA ALA A 184 3.86 -12.91 0.51
C ALA A 184 4.29 -13.74 1.73
N GLU A 185 5.52 -13.57 2.20
CA GLU A 185 6.02 -14.20 3.42
C GLU A 185 5.37 -13.57 4.65
N GLN A 186 5.27 -12.23 4.68
CA GLN A 186 4.60 -11.52 5.75
C GLN A 186 3.12 -11.92 5.84
N SER A 187 2.41 -11.98 4.71
CA SER A 187 1.00 -12.39 4.65
C SER A 187 0.78 -13.82 5.14
N GLN A 188 1.70 -14.74 4.86
CA GLN A 188 1.63 -16.11 5.37
C GLN A 188 1.77 -16.18 6.89
N LEU A 189 2.62 -15.33 7.47
CA LEU A 189 2.87 -15.29 8.91
C LEU A 189 1.77 -14.53 9.66
N GLU A 190 1.34 -13.39 9.14
CA GLU A 190 0.47 -12.46 9.85
C GLU A 190 -1.01 -12.62 9.50
N GLN A 191 -1.32 -13.06 8.28
CA GLN A 191 -2.69 -13.31 7.81
C GLN A 191 -2.84 -14.72 7.19
N PRO A 192 -2.46 -15.81 7.90
CA PRO A 192 -2.45 -17.16 7.34
C PRO A 192 -3.81 -17.62 6.80
N TYR A 193 -4.92 -17.13 7.38
CA TYR A 193 -6.27 -17.47 6.95
C TYR A 193 -6.69 -16.74 5.68
N ALA A 194 -6.36 -15.46 5.52
CA ALA A 194 -6.59 -14.76 4.26
C ALA A 194 -5.75 -15.41 3.15
N TRP A 195 -4.50 -15.76 3.45
CA TRP A 195 -3.62 -16.46 2.51
C TRP A 195 -4.14 -17.85 2.12
N SER A 196 -4.75 -18.59 3.04
CA SER A 196 -5.28 -19.95 2.77
C SER A 196 -6.58 -19.96 1.95
N MET A 197 -7.31 -18.84 1.91
CA MET A 197 -8.49 -18.68 1.06
C MET A 197 -8.13 -18.58 -0.42
N LEU A 198 -6.86 -18.28 -0.76
CA LEU A 198 -6.40 -18.09 -2.13
C LEU A 198 -5.97 -19.40 -2.80
N GLY A 199 -6.31 -19.53 -4.08
CA GLY A 199 -5.82 -20.58 -4.96
C GLY A 199 -4.30 -20.55 -5.16
N LYS A 200 -3.78 -21.59 -5.80
CA LYS A 200 -2.34 -21.71 -6.07
C LYS A 200 -1.84 -20.61 -7.00
N ASN A 201 -2.57 -20.32 -8.08
CA ASN A 201 -2.17 -19.32 -9.08
C ASN A 201 -2.10 -17.92 -8.47
N ASP A 202 -3.10 -17.55 -7.66
CA ASP A 202 -3.12 -16.26 -6.98
C ASP A 202 -1.95 -16.11 -5.99
N ARG A 203 -1.66 -17.15 -5.21
CA ARG A 203 -0.50 -17.14 -4.30
C ARG A 203 0.83 -17.01 -5.05
N GLU A 204 1.00 -17.72 -6.16
CA GLU A 204 2.20 -17.62 -7.01
C GLU A 204 2.31 -16.27 -7.73
N TYR A 205 1.18 -15.63 -8.04
CA TYR A 205 1.18 -14.25 -8.51
C TYR A 205 1.67 -13.30 -7.42
N LEU A 206 1.07 -13.37 -6.23
CA LEU A 206 1.39 -12.47 -5.12
C LEU A 206 2.85 -12.60 -4.70
N LYS A 207 3.38 -13.82 -4.57
CA LYS A 207 4.82 -14.04 -4.31
C LYS A 207 5.74 -13.32 -5.29
N ARG A 208 5.32 -13.18 -6.54
CA ARG A 208 6.12 -12.52 -7.56
C ARG A 208 5.94 -11.02 -7.53
N ASN A 209 4.72 -10.52 -7.40
CA ASN A 209 4.40 -9.11 -7.74
C ASN A 209 3.97 -8.24 -6.56
N SER A 210 3.58 -8.82 -5.43
CA SER A 210 2.97 -8.06 -4.33
C SER A 210 3.88 -7.00 -3.72
N ASP A 211 5.19 -7.24 -3.60
CA ASP A 211 6.12 -6.23 -3.10
C ASP A 211 6.13 -4.95 -3.95
N SER A 212 6.01 -5.11 -5.27
CA SER A 212 5.91 -4.00 -6.20
C SER A 212 4.56 -3.28 -6.08
N ILE A 213 3.46 -4.05 -5.98
CA ILE A 213 2.13 -3.48 -5.80
C ILE A 213 2.04 -2.68 -4.51
N VAL A 214 2.50 -3.25 -3.38
CA VAL A 214 2.52 -2.60 -2.07
C VAL A 214 3.36 -1.32 -2.11
N PHE A 215 4.56 -1.38 -2.70
CA PHE A 215 5.41 -0.19 -2.80
C PHE A 215 4.69 0.94 -3.55
N TRP A 216 4.17 0.69 -4.74
CA TRP A 216 3.51 1.72 -5.55
C TRP A 216 2.14 2.13 -4.98
N HIS A 217 1.47 1.26 -4.22
CA HIS A 217 0.27 1.58 -3.45
C HIS A 217 0.59 2.63 -2.37
N GLU A 218 1.63 2.42 -1.56
CA GLU A 218 2.02 3.43 -0.57
C GLU A 218 2.49 4.73 -1.21
N VAL A 219 3.17 4.65 -2.37
CA VAL A 219 3.56 5.85 -3.13
C VAL A 219 2.32 6.65 -3.56
N ALA A 220 1.24 5.99 -3.97
CA ALA A 220 0.00 6.65 -4.38
C ALA A 220 -0.72 7.37 -3.22
N HIS A 221 -0.55 6.91 -1.98
CA HIS A 221 -1.07 7.60 -0.80
C HIS A 221 -0.37 8.92 -0.50
N CYS A 222 0.84 9.14 -1.02
CA CYS A 222 1.55 10.40 -0.82
C CYS A 222 0.87 11.59 -1.50
N ASN A 223 0.35 11.39 -2.71
CA ASN A 223 -0.38 12.40 -3.47
C ASN A 223 -1.57 11.76 -4.20
N THR A 224 -2.69 11.61 -3.48
CA THR A 224 -3.87 10.92 -4.03
C THR A 224 -4.52 11.67 -5.19
N ASP A 225 -4.50 13.01 -5.19
CA ASP A 225 -5.01 13.82 -6.30
C ASP A 225 -4.22 13.55 -7.59
N GLN A 226 -2.88 13.62 -7.52
CA GLN A 226 -2.02 13.27 -8.66
C GLN A 226 -2.16 11.80 -9.08
N SER A 227 -2.37 10.90 -8.13
CA SER A 227 -2.62 9.48 -8.40
C SER A 227 -3.92 9.28 -9.20
N ALA A 228 -4.99 9.98 -8.82
CA ALA A 228 -6.25 9.96 -9.53
C ALA A 228 -6.12 10.57 -10.95
N GLU A 229 -5.40 11.69 -11.09
CA GLU A 229 -5.08 12.29 -12.40
C GLU A 229 -4.22 11.36 -13.27
N TYR A 230 -3.24 10.68 -12.68
CA TYR A 230 -2.43 9.69 -13.38
C TYR A 230 -3.32 8.58 -13.96
N LEU A 231 -4.23 8.00 -13.17
CA LEU A 231 -5.18 6.99 -13.66
C LEU A 231 -6.03 7.51 -14.84
N ALA A 232 -6.49 8.77 -14.79
CA ALA A 232 -7.28 9.36 -15.87
C ALA A 232 -6.48 9.63 -17.16
N THR A 233 -5.21 10.04 -17.04
CA THR A 233 -4.35 10.33 -18.20
C THR A 233 -3.85 9.08 -18.90
N GLN A 234 -3.75 7.95 -18.22
CA GLN A 234 -3.42 6.66 -18.86
C GLN A 234 -4.48 6.18 -19.87
N GLY A 235 -5.63 6.88 -19.96
CA GLY A 235 -6.63 6.76 -21.02
C GLY A 235 -6.26 7.39 -22.38
N LYS A 236 -5.30 8.32 -22.45
CA LYS A 236 -5.16 9.28 -23.58
C LYS A 236 -3.73 9.44 -24.17
N GLY A 237 -2.96 8.37 -24.35
CA GLY A 237 -1.61 8.44 -24.98
C GLY A 237 -1.58 8.02 -26.46
N ASP A 238 -0.81 8.72 -27.30
CA ASP A 238 -0.72 8.53 -28.77
C ASP A 238 0.43 7.63 -29.25
N GLN A 239 0.21 7.01 -30.42
CA GLN A 239 1.10 6.35 -31.41
C GLN A 239 2.07 5.20 -31.03
N GLN A 240 2.59 5.08 -29.82
CA GLN A 240 3.22 3.82 -29.35
C GLN A 240 2.19 2.87 -28.70
N LEU A 241 0.97 3.37 -28.51
CA LEU A 241 -0.16 2.65 -27.97
C LEU A 241 -0.82 1.72 -28.99
N THR A 242 -0.66 1.85 -30.31
CA THR A 242 -1.46 1.05 -31.27
C THR A 242 -1.14 -0.45 -31.23
N ASP A 243 0.14 -0.84 -31.10
CA ASP A 243 0.55 -2.25 -30.95
C ASP A 243 0.30 -2.83 -29.54
N TRP A 244 0.10 -1.93 -28.56
CA TRP A 244 -0.23 -2.23 -27.17
C TRP A 244 -1.76 -2.32 -26.97
N ASN A 245 -2.53 -1.50 -27.69
CA ASN A 245 -3.96 -1.21 -27.52
C ASN A 245 -4.88 -2.37 -27.87
N GLU A 246 -4.55 -3.21 -28.86
CA GLU A 246 -5.47 -4.27 -29.27
C GLU A 246 -5.63 -5.37 -28.20
N ASN A 247 -4.61 -5.54 -27.34
CA ASN A 247 -4.68 -6.45 -26.19
C ASN A 247 -4.83 -5.71 -24.84
N GLN A 248 -4.47 -4.43 -24.78
CA GLN A 248 -4.61 -3.61 -23.57
C GLN A 248 -5.96 -2.94 -23.44
N GLU A 249 -6.68 -2.59 -24.51
CA GLU A 249 -7.95 -1.89 -24.35
C GLU A 249 -8.98 -2.75 -23.59
N GLN A 250 -8.97 -4.07 -23.78
CA GLN A 250 -9.76 -5.01 -22.97
C GLN A 250 -9.29 -5.15 -21.52
N ALA A 251 -7.99 -4.98 -21.23
CA ALA A 251 -7.44 -5.02 -19.87
C ALA A 251 -7.54 -3.64 -19.16
N ARG A 252 -7.49 -2.55 -19.93
CA ARG A 252 -7.47 -1.14 -19.51
C ARG A 252 -8.87 -0.64 -19.22
N GLN A 253 -9.84 -0.95 -20.08
CA GLN A 253 -11.27 -0.73 -19.79
C GLN A 253 -11.76 -1.51 -18.57
N ALA A 254 -11.01 -2.53 -18.15
CA ALA A 254 -11.42 -3.42 -17.10
C ALA A 254 -10.64 -3.16 -15.77
N CYS A 255 -9.42 -2.58 -15.81
CA CYS A 255 -8.67 -2.19 -14.62
C CYS A 255 -8.85 -0.73 -14.17
N ALA A 256 -9.29 0.17 -15.06
CA ALA A 256 -9.63 1.52 -14.68
C ALA A 256 -11.14 1.60 -14.44
N ASP A 257 -11.54 2.08 -13.26
CA ASP A 257 -12.91 2.58 -13.11
C ASP A 257 -12.96 3.99 -13.72
N PRO A 258 -13.57 4.17 -14.91
CA PRO A 258 -13.60 5.48 -15.56
C PRO A 258 -14.36 6.53 -14.73
N GLY A 259 -15.20 6.11 -13.77
CA GLY A 259 -15.88 7.01 -12.82
C GLY A 259 -15.06 7.37 -11.59
N LEU A 260 -13.89 6.76 -11.35
CA LEU A 260 -13.17 6.92 -10.08
C LEU A 260 -12.70 8.35 -9.84
N LEU A 261 -12.22 9.05 -10.87
CA LEU A 261 -11.80 10.46 -10.73
C LEU A 261 -13.00 11.35 -10.43
N GLU A 262 -14.13 11.14 -11.11
CA GLU A 262 -15.36 11.90 -10.88
C GLU A 262 -15.90 11.67 -9.45
N GLN A 263 -15.90 10.41 -9.00
CA GLN A 263 -16.23 10.06 -7.63
C GLN A 263 -15.28 10.72 -6.62
N TRP A 264 -13.96 10.60 -6.83
CA TRP A 264 -12.94 11.23 -6.00
C TRP A 264 -13.18 12.73 -5.85
N SER A 265 -13.33 13.45 -6.97
CA SER A 265 -13.61 14.89 -6.96
C SER A 265 -14.91 15.23 -6.23
N SER A 266 -15.99 14.47 -6.48
CA SER A 266 -17.29 14.70 -5.84
C SER A 266 -17.27 14.46 -4.32
N THR A 267 -16.60 13.39 -3.86
CA THR A 267 -16.48 13.05 -2.44
C THR A 267 -15.54 14.02 -1.72
N MET A 268 -14.45 14.46 -2.36
CA MET A 268 -13.56 15.50 -1.83
C MET A 268 -14.28 16.83 -1.60
N GLU A 269 -15.08 17.25 -2.57
CA GLU A 269 -15.93 18.45 -2.46
C GLU A 269 -16.92 18.31 -1.29
N SER A 270 -17.62 17.16 -1.21
CA SER A 270 -18.56 16.88 -0.11
C SER A 270 -17.89 16.88 1.26
N ARG A 271 -16.71 16.26 1.41
CA ARG A 271 -15.93 16.23 2.67
C ARG A 271 -15.50 17.63 3.11
N ARG A 272 -15.11 18.50 2.17
CA ARG A 272 -14.79 19.90 2.48
C ARG A 272 -16.01 20.66 3.01
N LEU A 273 -17.20 20.33 2.50
CA LEU A 273 -18.46 20.94 2.92
C LEU A 273 -18.98 20.38 4.26
N THR A 274 -18.65 19.13 4.61
CA THR A 274 -19.17 18.44 5.82
C THR A 274 -18.14 18.22 6.93
N ALA A 275 -16.93 18.79 6.83
CA ALA A 275 -15.85 18.58 7.80
C ALA A 275 -16.26 19.01 9.24
N THR A 276 -16.66 18.02 10.05
CA THR A 276 -16.83 18.15 11.50
C THR A 276 -15.49 18.30 12.19
N ARG A 277 -15.41 19.17 13.20
CA ARG A 277 -14.18 19.43 13.93
C ARG A 277 -13.79 18.19 14.75
N PRO A 278 -12.49 17.97 15.04
CA PRO A 278 -12.07 16.88 15.93
C PRO A 278 -12.78 16.89 17.29
N GLU A 279 -13.19 18.06 17.77
CA GLU A 279 -13.99 18.23 19.00
C GLU A 279 -15.38 17.56 18.92
N ASP A 280 -15.99 17.49 17.72
CA ASP A 280 -17.30 16.88 17.49
C ASP A 280 -17.25 15.34 17.57
N LEU A 281 -16.07 14.74 17.36
CA LEU A 281 -15.85 13.29 17.48
C LEU A 281 -15.70 12.83 18.93
N ALA A 282 -15.37 13.76 19.85
CA ALA A 282 -15.03 13.45 21.23
C ALA A 282 -16.23 13.43 22.19
N THR A 283 -17.37 14.04 21.83
CA THR A 283 -18.47 14.25 22.80
C THR A 283 -19.91 14.07 22.28
N GLY A 284 -20.14 13.81 20.99
CA GLY A 284 -21.48 13.64 20.40
C GLY A 284 -21.79 12.25 19.83
N GLU A 285 -23.08 11.95 19.65
CA GLU A 285 -23.52 10.95 18.67
C GLU A 285 -23.10 11.43 17.28
N ILE A 286 -22.11 10.76 16.67
CA ILE A 286 -21.63 11.14 15.35
C ILE A 286 -22.72 10.86 14.32
N ASP A 287 -22.98 11.83 13.45
CA ASP A 287 -23.91 11.68 12.34
C ASP A 287 -23.53 10.44 11.49
N PRO A 288 -24.43 9.43 11.40
CA PRO A 288 -24.24 8.25 10.56
C PRO A 288 -23.86 8.58 9.11
N THR A 289 -24.35 9.70 8.59
CA THR A 289 -24.05 10.16 7.23
C THR A 289 -22.60 10.60 7.10
N ALA A 290 -22.12 11.46 8.00
CA ALA A 290 -20.73 11.91 8.03
C ALA A 290 -19.74 10.74 8.25
N MET A 291 -20.11 9.77 9.08
CA MET A 291 -19.31 8.57 9.30
C MET A 291 -19.20 7.71 8.03
N ASN A 292 -20.31 7.47 7.34
CA ASN A 292 -20.30 6.72 6.08
C ASN A 292 -19.58 7.47 4.96
N GLN A 293 -19.66 8.81 4.92
CA GLN A 293 -18.87 9.66 4.01
C GLN A 293 -17.37 9.53 4.30
N MET A 294 -16.97 9.47 5.56
CA MET A 294 -15.57 9.24 5.95
C MET A 294 -15.09 7.85 5.48
N ILE A 295 -15.88 6.80 5.70
CA ILE A 295 -15.56 5.45 5.22
C ILE A 295 -15.45 5.42 3.70
N HIS A 296 -16.41 6.01 2.99
CA HIS A 296 -16.41 6.08 1.53
C HIS A 296 -15.16 6.79 1.01
N PHE A 297 -14.79 7.91 1.63
CA PHE A 297 -13.59 8.66 1.27
C PHE A 297 -12.31 7.84 1.45
N GLU A 298 -12.12 7.18 2.60
CA GLU A 298 -10.93 6.34 2.82
C GLU A 298 -10.92 5.13 1.86
N LEU A 299 -12.08 4.52 1.58
CA LEU A 299 -12.19 3.49 0.57
C LEU A 299 -11.73 3.96 -0.81
N LEU A 300 -12.15 5.15 -1.23
CA LEU A 300 -11.72 5.70 -2.52
C LEU A 300 -10.21 5.94 -2.56
N LYS A 301 -9.60 6.45 -1.47
CA LYS A 301 -8.14 6.59 -1.36
C LYS A 301 -7.44 5.26 -1.56
N GLU A 302 -7.85 4.24 -0.80
CA GLU A 302 -7.30 2.89 -0.88
C GLU A 302 -7.48 2.27 -2.27
N SER A 303 -8.60 2.56 -2.92
CA SER A 303 -8.92 2.04 -4.25
C SER A 303 -8.09 2.71 -5.34
N VAL A 304 -7.89 4.03 -5.28
CA VAL A 304 -6.93 4.75 -6.13
C VAL A 304 -5.53 4.18 -5.94
N ALA A 305 -5.10 4.00 -4.69
CA ALA A 305 -3.78 3.48 -4.38
C ALA A 305 -3.57 2.05 -4.90
N ASP A 306 -4.55 1.15 -4.72
CA ASP A 306 -4.53 -0.20 -5.28
C ASP A 306 -4.46 -0.21 -6.82
N GLN A 307 -5.23 0.65 -7.48
CA GLN A 307 -5.24 0.75 -8.95
C GLN A 307 -3.89 1.28 -9.48
N VAL A 308 -3.33 2.32 -8.86
CA VAL A 308 -2.01 2.84 -9.22
C VAL A 308 -0.93 1.78 -8.97
N GLY A 309 -0.96 1.13 -7.81
CA GLY A 309 -0.02 0.09 -7.43
C GLY A 309 0.01 -1.08 -8.41
N THR A 310 -1.17 -1.58 -8.77
CA THR A 310 -1.31 -2.67 -9.76
C THR A 310 -0.88 -2.22 -11.16
N LEU A 311 -1.32 -1.05 -11.63
CA LEU A 311 -1.02 -0.54 -12.96
C LEU A 311 0.48 -0.31 -13.18
N ILE A 312 1.16 0.35 -12.24
CA ILE A 312 2.60 0.62 -12.36
C ILE A 312 3.40 -0.67 -12.26
N SER A 313 3.03 -1.56 -11.33
CA SER A 313 3.69 -2.86 -11.19
C SER A 313 3.60 -3.68 -12.48
N GLN A 314 2.42 -3.73 -13.11
CA GLN A 314 2.21 -4.42 -14.39
C GLN A 314 3.06 -3.80 -15.52
N LYS A 315 3.06 -2.47 -15.65
CA LYS A 315 3.85 -1.78 -16.69
C LYS A 315 5.34 -2.07 -16.58
N ARG A 316 5.87 -2.13 -15.36
CA ARG A 316 7.31 -2.28 -15.10
C ARG A 316 7.83 -3.71 -15.15
N ARG A 317 6.94 -4.72 -15.12
CA ARG A 317 7.33 -6.13 -14.96
C ARG A 317 6.96 -7.02 -16.15
N GLU A 318 6.52 -6.43 -17.25
CA GLU A 318 6.25 -7.04 -18.57
C GLU A 318 5.27 -8.23 -18.60
N LYS A 319 4.74 -8.67 -17.45
CA LYS A 319 3.81 -9.80 -17.35
C LYS A 319 2.38 -9.30 -17.30
N ARG A 320 1.71 -9.42 -18.45
CA ARG A 320 0.27 -9.20 -18.61
C ARG A 320 -0.50 -10.14 -17.69
N ILE A 321 -1.09 -9.59 -16.64
CA ILE A 321 -2.21 -10.24 -15.96
C ILE A 321 -3.38 -9.28 -16.10
N ALA A 322 -4.22 -9.58 -17.10
CA ALA A 322 -5.53 -8.98 -17.21
C ALA A 322 -6.34 -9.48 -16.00
N GLY A 323 -6.72 -8.57 -15.13
CA GLY A 323 -7.45 -8.89 -13.92
C GLY A 323 -8.11 -7.62 -13.42
N CYS A 324 -9.42 -7.62 -13.50
CA CYS A 324 -10.29 -6.48 -13.44
C CYS A 324 -11.34 -6.72 -12.37
N ALA A 325 -11.70 -5.69 -11.64
CA ALA A 325 -12.83 -5.74 -10.73
C ALA A 325 -14.10 -5.56 -11.57
N SER A 326 -14.62 -6.66 -12.11
CA SER A 326 -15.95 -6.65 -12.70
C SER A 326 -16.99 -6.70 -11.59
N LYS A 327 -18.15 -6.06 -11.80
CA LYS A 327 -19.34 -6.27 -10.95
C LYS A 327 -19.77 -7.74 -10.90
N THR A 328 -19.32 -8.55 -11.86
CA THR A 328 -19.63 -9.99 -11.94
C THR A 328 -18.55 -10.88 -11.35
N TYR A 329 -17.28 -10.46 -11.33
CA TYR A 329 -16.18 -11.23 -10.76
C TYR A 329 -14.93 -10.41 -10.43
N VAL A 330 -14.17 -10.83 -9.42
CA VAL A 330 -12.85 -10.29 -9.09
C VAL A 330 -11.79 -11.12 -9.80
N SER A 331 -11.15 -10.58 -10.84
CA SER A 331 -10.13 -11.36 -11.58
C SER A 331 -8.69 -11.06 -11.23
N HIS A 332 -8.37 -9.90 -10.67
CA HIS A 332 -6.99 -9.65 -10.29
C HIS A 332 -6.65 -10.39 -8.99
N PRO A 333 -5.53 -11.13 -8.92
CA PRO A 333 -5.14 -11.82 -7.69
C PRO A 333 -4.93 -10.88 -6.50
N TRP A 334 -4.50 -9.63 -6.74
CA TRP A 334 -4.41 -8.60 -5.69
C TRP A 334 -5.77 -8.30 -5.06
N TYR A 335 -6.81 -8.08 -5.86
CA TYR A 335 -8.14 -7.78 -5.35
C TYR A 335 -8.81 -9.01 -4.71
N ARG A 336 -8.46 -10.23 -5.17
CA ARG A 336 -8.86 -11.47 -4.47
C ARG A 336 -8.20 -11.59 -3.11
N TYR A 337 -6.92 -11.21 -2.99
CA TYR A 337 -6.26 -11.09 -1.69
C TYR A 337 -6.94 -10.02 -0.82
N ARG A 338 -7.23 -8.83 -1.35
CA ARG A 338 -7.96 -7.78 -0.62
C ARG A 338 -9.29 -8.32 -0.10
N LEU A 339 -10.05 -9.03 -0.93
CA LEU A 339 -11.30 -9.69 -0.52
C LEU A 339 -11.10 -10.70 0.61
N ALA A 340 -10.13 -11.61 0.48
CA ALA A 340 -9.81 -12.60 1.51
C ALA A 340 -9.33 -11.94 2.82
N SER A 341 -8.54 -10.88 2.72
CA SER A 341 -8.09 -10.07 3.84
C SER A 341 -9.27 -9.36 4.50
N SER A 342 -10.20 -8.80 3.73
CA SER A 342 -11.45 -8.23 4.25
C SER A 342 -12.30 -9.28 5.00
N VAL A 343 -12.35 -10.55 4.57
CA VAL A 343 -13.05 -11.60 5.34
C VAL A 343 -12.39 -11.83 6.70
N ARG A 344 -11.04 -11.82 6.74
CA ARG A 344 -10.28 -11.98 7.99
C ARG A 344 -10.38 -10.76 8.91
N GLU A 345 -10.40 -9.56 8.35
CA GLU A 345 -10.50 -8.29 9.07
C GLU A 345 -11.48 -7.35 8.33
N PRO A 346 -12.79 -7.43 8.65
CA PRO A 346 -13.83 -6.66 7.98
C PRO A 346 -13.74 -5.15 8.22
N ASP A 347 -12.91 -4.46 7.46
CA ASP A 347 -12.80 -3.00 7.51
C ASP A 347 -13.31 -2.40 6.21
N ALA A 348 -14.40 -1.63 6.29
CA ALA A 348 -15.01 -1.04 5.11
C ALA A 348 -14.10 -0.06 4.37
N ARG A 349 -13.10 0.54 5.02
CA ARG A 349 -12.11 1.41 4.37
C ARG A 349 -11.23 0.63 3.39
N TYR A 350 -11.00 -0.66 3.63
CA TYR A 350 -10.12 -1.51 2.81
C TYR A 350 -10.87 -2.46 1.87
N MET A 351 -12.20 -2.32 1.75
CA MET A 351 -13.01 -3.09 0.81
C MET A 351 -12.88 -2.55 -0.63
N THR A 352 -11.65 -2.30 -1.10
CA THR A 352 -11.39 -1.69 -2.42
C THR A 352 -12.02 -2.46 -3.60
N TRP A 353 -12.28 -3.75 -3.39
CA TRP A 353 -12.99 -4.63 -4.30
C TRP A 353 -14.46 -4.24 -4.55
N ILE A 354 -15.13 -3.44 -3.71
CA ILE A 354 -16.50 -2.97 -3.98
C ILE A 354 -16.57 -1.70 -4.85
N SER A 355 -15.44 -1.07 -5.16
CA SER A 355 -15.41 0.20 -5.92
C SER A 355 -16.25 0.19 -7.20
N PRO A 356 -16.24 -0.87 -8.04
CA PRO A 356 -17.07 -0.91 -9.24
C PRO A 356 -18.57 -0.76 -8.98
N TRP A 357 -19.06 -1.18 -7.81
CA TRP A 357 -20.47 -1.07 -7.43
C TRP A 357 -20.84 0.32 -6.92
N LEU A 358 -19.86 1.13 -6.55
CA LEU A 358 -20.09 2.50 -6.08
C LEU A 358 -20.21 3.48 -7.25
N SER A 359 -19.59 3.15 -8.39
CA SER A 359 -19.51 4.00 -9.59
C SER A 359 -20.88 4.51 -10.03
N ASN A 360 -21.00 5.83 -10.17
CA ASN A 360 -22.19 6.55 -10.64
C ASN A 360 -23.45 6.39 -9.76
N LEU A 361 -23.29 6.01 -8.49
CA LEU A 361 -24.40 5.98 -7.54
C LEU A 361 -24.52 7.30 -6.76
N PRO A 362 -25.75 7.72 -6.39
CA PRO A 362 -25.92 8.83 -5.45
C PRO A 362 -25.47 8.42 -4.04
N GLU A 363 -25.00 9.38 -3.24
CA GLU A 363 -24.42 9.17 -1.92
C GLU A 363 -25.24 8.24 -0.97
N PRO A 364 -26.58 8.38 -0.86
CA PRO A 364 -27.36 7.47 -0.01
C PRO A 364 -27.32 6.00 -0.45
N SER A 365 -27.21 5.78 -1.77
CA SER A 365 -27.10 4.43 -2.35
C SER A 365 -25.72 3.85 -2.12
N ILE A 366 -24.66 4.67 -2.21
CA ILE A 366 -23.29 4.28 -1.84
C ILE A 366 -23.26 3.82 -0.39
N HIS A 367 -23.83 4.59 0.54
CA HIS A 367 -23.89 4.23 1.96
C HIS A 367 -24.64 2.92 2.20
N GLN A 368 -25.73 2.67 1.45
CA GLN A 368 -26.45 1.40 1.55
C GLN A 368 -25.60 0.24 1.02
N VAL A 369 -24.89 0.40 -0.10
CA VAL A 369 -23.98 -0.63 -0.63
C VAL A 369 -22.87 -0.93 0.38
N LEU A 370 -22.28 0.08 1.01
CA LEU A 370 -21.26 -0.09 2.07
C LEU A 370 -21.80 -0.92 3.24
N ARG A 371 -23.00 -0.58 3.76
CA ARG A 371 -23.64 -1.35 4.84
C ARG A 371 -23.93 -2.79 4.43
N ASP A 372 -24.55 -2.99 3.26
CA ASP A 372 -24.98 -4.31 2.80
C ASP A 372 -23.78 -5.22 2.55
N SER A 373 -22.74 -4.71 1.90
CA SER A 373 -21.51 -5.46 1.59
C SER A 373 -20.71 -5.76 2.85
N HIS A 374 -20.55 -4.80 3.77
CA HIS A 374 -19.89 -5.05 5.05
C HIS A 374 -20.65 -6.08 5.89
N ARG A 375 -21.99 -6.02 5.88
CA ARG A 375 -22.81 -7.04 6.57
C ARG A 375 -22.65 -8.42 5.91
N GLY A 376 -22.65 -8.50 4.58
CA GLY A 376 -22.39 -9.73 3.85
C GLY A 376 -21.01 -10.33 4.17
N LEU A 377 -19.99 -9.48 4.25
CA LEU A 377 -18.63 -9.85 4.64
C LEU A 377 -18.57 -10.41 6.06
N MET A 378 -19.27 -9.79 7.01
CA MET A 378 -19.38 -10.29 8.38
C MET A 378 -20.09 -11.65 8.47
N LEU A 379 -21.10 -11.88 7.61
CA LEU A 379 -21.77 -13.18 7.51
C LEU A 379 -20.85 -14.25 6.90
N GLU A 380 -20.03 -13.88 5.93
CA GLU A 380 -19.03 -14.78 5.33
C GLU A 380 -17.92 -15.11 6.34
N ALA A 381 -17.41 -14.11 7.06
CA ALA A 381 -16.40 -14.29 8.11
C ALA A 381 -16.86 -15.27 9.19
N LYS A 382 -18.14 -15.20 9.58
CA LYS A 382 -18.73 -16.15 10.54
C LYS A 382 -18.68 -17.59 10.05
N ASP A 383 -18.86 -17.82 8.76
CA ASP A 383 -18.94 -19.16 8.16
C ASP A 383 -17.55 -19.71 7.79
N SER A 384 -16.65 -18.84 7.32
CA SER A 384 -15.34 -19.22 6.78
C SER A 384 -14.19 -19.14 7.77
N LEU A 385 -14.31 -18.38 8.86
CA LEU A 385 -13.27 -18.31 9.89
C LEU A 385 -13.46 -19.36 10.99
N PRO A 386 -12.37 -19.89 11.59
CA PRO A 386 -12.46 -20.70 12.79
C PRO A 386 -13.20 -19.98 13.92
N LYS A 387 -14.01 -20.72 14.67
CA LYS A 387 -14.81 -20.18 15.78
C LYS A 387 -14.03 -19.25 16.73
N PRO A 388 -12.79 -19.55 17.16
CA PRO A 388 -12.04 -18.64 18.03
C PRO A 388 -11.78 -17.26 17.39
N LEU A 389 -11.44 -17.23 16.09
CA LEU A 389 -11.19 -15.97 15.37
C LEU A 389 -12.46 -15.18 15.15
N TRP A 390 -13.56 -15.85 14.78
CA TRP A 390 -14.86 -15.20 14.68
C TRP A 390 -15.28 -14.60 16.04
N MET A 391 -15.08 -15.33 17.14
CA MET A 391 -15.38 -14.84 18.48
C MET A 391 -14.51 -13.63 18.86
N GLU A 392 -13.21 -13.65 18.55
CA GLU A 392 -12.30 -12.52 18.76
C GLU A 392 -12.76 -11.28 18.00
N LEU A 393 -13.08 -11.44 16.71
CA LEU A 393 -13.55 -10.38 15.83
C LEU A 393 -14.86 -9.77 16.32
N ASN A 394 -15.85 -10.62 16.63
CA ASN A 394 -17.15 -10.18 17.14
C ASN A 394 -17.01 -9.52 18.53
N HIS A 395 -16.18 -10.07 19.41
CA HIS A 395 -15.91 -9.49 20.72
C HIS A 395 -15.23 -8.13 20.59
N SER A 396 -14.22 -7.99 19.72
CA SER A 396 -13.53 -6.72 19.49
C SER A 396 -14.49 -5.62 19.01
N ARG A 397 -15.40 -5.93 18.08
CA ARG A 397 -16.41 -4.95 17.60
C ARG A 397 -17.40 -4.56 18.67
N SER A 398 -17.87 -5.52 19.47
CA SER A 398 -18.81 -5.24 20.55
C SER A 398 -18.18 -4.49 21.74
N SER A 399 -16.90 -4.75 22.04
CA SER A 399 -16.22 -4.21 23.22
C SER A 399 -15.44 -2.91 22.95
N ARG A 400 -15.08 -2.67 21.69
CA ARG A 400 -14.33 -1.48 21.25
C ARG A 400 -15.05 -0.75 20.09
N PRO A 401 -16.30 -0.33 20.27
CA PRO A 401 -17.02 0.41 19.23
C PRO A 401 -16.32 1.74 18.88
N ASP A 402 -15.50 2.28 19.78
CA ASP A 402 -14.61 3.42 19.54
C ASP A 402 -13.59 3.14 18.43
N GLN A 403 -12.98 1.95 18.43
CA GLN A 403 -11.97 1.55 17.44
C GLN A 403 -12.57 1.23 16.08
N HIS A 404 -13.77 0.63 16.08
CA HIS A 404 -14.44 0.20 14.84
C HIS A 404 -15.39 1.26 14.27
N ARG A 405 -15.46 2.42 14.92
CA ARG A 405 -16.35 3.53 14.55
C ARG A 405 -16.16 4.02 13.10
N ILE A 406 -14.93 4.00 12.60
CA ILE A 406 -14.60 4.44 11.23
C ILE A 406 -14.32 3.26 10.28
N THR A 407 -14.59 2.03 10.73
CA THR A 407 -14.42 0.80 9.93
C THR A 407 -15.75 0.11 9.66
N ASP A 408 -16.74 0.30 10.53
CA ASP A 408 -18.06 -0.31 10.45
C ASP A 408 -19.09 0.72 9.95
N PRO A 409 -19.70 0.54 8.76
CA PRO A 409 -20.69 1.48 8.23
C PRO A 409 -21.89 1.68 9.17
N ALA A 410 -22.32 2.92 9.36
CA ALA A 410 -23.42 3.30 10.24
C ALA A 410 -24.79 3.01 9.61
N GLY A 411 -25.71 2.42 10.40
CA GLY A 411 -27.11 2.19 10.06
C GLY A 411 -27.43 0.72 9.69
N PRO A 412 -28.71 0.41 9.46
CA PRO A 412 -29.13 -0.96 9.15
C PRO A 412 -28.78 -1.38 7.71
N ALA A 413 -28.28 -2.61 7.57
CA ALA A 413 -28.13 -3.27 6.27
C ALA A 413 -29.45 -3.95 5.84
N ASP A 414 -29.70 -4.02 4.54
CA ASP A 414 -30.75 -4.85 3.97
C ASP A 414 -30.33 -6.33 4.05
N SER A 415 -31.14 -7.16 4.71
CA SER A 415 -30.79 -8.56 4.97
C SER A 415 -30.74 -9.43 3.73
N SER A 416 -31.57 -9.15 2.71
CA SER A 416 -31.58 -9.87 1.45
C SER A 416 -30.31 -9.55 0.65
N ARG A 417 -29.97 -8.26 0.53
CA ARG A 417 -28.75 -7.80 -0.16
C ARG A 417 -27.48 -8.25 0.54
N ALA A 418 -27.44 -8.20 1.87
CA ALA A 418 -26.30 -8.72 2.63
C ALA A 418 -26.11 -10.23 2.41
N SER A 419 -27.19 -11.00 2.28
CA SER A 419 -27.10 -12.43 1.98
C SER A 419 -26.62 -12.68 0.55
N ALA A 420 -27.03 -11.84 -0.41
CA ALA A 420 -26.50 -11.88 -1.78
C ALA A 420 -25.00 -11.53 -1.83
N TRP A 421 -24.56 -10.53 -1.07
CA TRP A 421 -23.14 -10.20 -0.93
C TRP A 421 -22.34 -11.35 -0.35
N LYS A 422 -22.82 -11.98 0.73
CA LYS A 422 -22.18 -13.18 1.29
C LYS A 422 -21.99 -14.26 0.21
N ALA A 423 -23.06 -14.60 -0.51
CA ALA A 423 -23.00 -15.62 -1.56
C ALA A 423 -22.00 -15.24 -2.67
N TRP A 424 -22.00 -13.97 -3.09
CA TRP A 424 -21.05 -13.47 -4.08
C TRP A 424 -19.61 -13.56 -3.59
N ILE A 425 -19.31 -13.14 -2.35
CA ILE A 425 -17.96 -13.20 -1.77
C ILE A 425 -17.47 -14.65 -1.74
N SER A 426 -18.30 -15.56 -1.25
CA SER A 426 -18.01 -17.00 -1.20
C SER A 426 -17.69 -17.54 -2.60
N GLU A 427 -18.49 -17.19 -3.60
CA GLU A 427 -18.26 -17.59 -5.00
C GLU A 427 -16.92 -17.07 -5.54
N GLN A 428 -16.54 -15.82 -5.26
CA GLN A 428 -15.27 -15.27 -5.72
C GLN A 428 -14.05 -15.98 -5.09
N LEU A 429 -14.13 -16.29 -3.79
CA LEU A 429 -13.06 -17.00 -3.10
C LEU A 429 -12.98 -18.47 -3.55
N ASP A 430 -14.09 -19.11 -3.88
CA ASP A 430 -14.09 -20.46 -4.43
C ASP A 430 -13.58 -20.52 -5.87
N ARG A 431 -13.88 -19.50 -6.69
CA ARG A 431 -13.27 -19.35 -8.03
C ARG A 431 -11.74 -19.25 -7.94
N SER A 432 -11.19 -18.48 -7.01
CA SER A 432 -9.75 -18.42 -6.75
C SER A 432 -9.16 -19.81 -6.53
N LYS A 433 -9.80 -20.64 -5.70
CA LYS A 433 -9.36 -22.02 -5.44
C LYS A 433 -9.52 -22.95 -6.64
N GLY A 434 -10.55 -22.74 -7.46
CA GLY A 434 -10.92 -23.59 -8.60
C GLY A 434 -10.08 -23.39 -9.87
N GLU A 435 -9.30 -22.32 -10.01
CA GLU A 435 -8.43 -22.06 -11.18
C GLU A 435 -7.20 -22.99 -11.31
N ILE A 436 -7.22 -24.14 -10.63
CA ILE A 436 -6.23 -25.21 -10.80
C ILE A 436 -6.69 -26.04 -12.01
N ASP A 437 -5.87 -26.08 -13.07
CA ASP A 437 -6.03 -26.91 -14.30
C ASP A 437 -6.86 -26.40 -15.49
N LEU A 438 -6.42 -25.30 -16.13
CA LEU A 438 -6.71 -25.05 -17.56
C LEU A 438 -5.45 -24.87 -18.43
N GLY A 439 -4.26 -25.14 -17.88
CA GLY A 439 -2.97 -24.92 -18.55
C GLY A 439 -2.34 -26.15 -19.22
N LYS A 440 -3.13 -27.16 -19.60
CA LYS A 440 -2.69 -28.28 -20.43
C LYS A 440 -3.82 -28.68 -21.40
N ASN A 441 -3.82 -28.06 -22.57
CA ASN A 441 -4.27 -28.68 -23.81
C ASN A 441 -3.24 -28.34 -24.89
#